data_AF-A0A817WR07-F1
#
_entry.id   AF-A0A817WR07-F1
#
_cell.length_a   1.000
_cell.length_b   1.000
_cell.length_c   1.000
_cell.angle_alpha   90.00
_cell.angle_beta   90.00
_cell.angle_gamma   90.00
#
_symmetry.space_group_name_H-M   'P 1'
#
loop_
_entity.id
_entity.type
_entity.pdbx_description
1 polymer ?
#
loop_
_entity_poly.entity_id
_entity_poly.type
_entity_poly.pdbx_seq_one_letter_code
_entity_poly.pdbx_strand_id
1 'polypeptide(L)'
;MSIIRPKNAYPNVKYFESIEILNQFDIIRKNLVKKNFHIDPNYLTKENIAEIIIQLVHLQEDLLGQQSNKQITRIPMKCFLDFHETGALYLIILGCFQYNNWKNLNLTIYSRHEIIKLFEYLQKLLIEQHILTFPRCYLHSNIDKNLQIQLKTIIEKHHGTVVEYEQDAGHIIYPLLNENQRNIQIEREIEKREHNYRLHYWFYPDSFDIWLSNIDDEESDKRHETFPRIWHITANWILDTDLFNEWMNEEDYQIDKNLVGSFLVFRYPFEK
;
A
#
# COMPACT_ATOMS: atom_id res chain seq x y z
N MET A 1 3.15 26.69 -2.14
CA MET A 1 1.93 26.13 -1.52
C MET A 1 2.34 25.43 -0.24
N SER A 2 1.60 25.58 0.86
CA SER A 2 1.81 24.71 2.03
C SER A 2 1.26 23.32 1.68
N ILE A 3 2.16 22.35 1.56
CA ILE A 3 1.80 20.95 1.40
C ILE A 3 1.18 20.49 2.73
N ILE A 4 -0.09 20.08 2.72
CA ILE A 4 -0.83 19.66 3.92
C ILE A 4 -1.02 18.15 3.85
N ARG A 5 -0.62 17.47 4.94
CA ARG A 5 -0.82 16.03 5.09
C ARG A 5 -2.30 15.65 4.97
N PRO A 6 -2.64 14.61 4.19
CA PRO A 6 -4.01 14.11 4.11
C PRO A 6 -4.54 13.62 5.46
N LYS A 7 -5.84 13.82 5.69
CA LYS A 7 -6.54 13.34 6.89
C LYS A 7 -7.09 11.91 6.72
N ASN A 8 -7.16 11.44 5.48
CA ASN A 8 -7.73 10.17 5.07
C ASN A 8 -7.04 9.71 3.78
N ALA A 9 -7.26 8.45 3.42
CA ALA A 9 -6.68 7.82 2.25
C ALA A 9 -7.67 7.77 1.06
N TYR A 10 -8.43 8.84 0.84
CA TYR A 10 -9.31 8.94 -0.32
C TYR A 10 -8.51 9.08 -1.63
N PRO A 11 -9.05 8.59 -2.75
CA PRO A 11 -8.34 8.61 -4.02
C PRO A 11 -8.10 10.04 -4.52
N ASN A 12 -6.93 10.25 -5.14
CA ASN A 12 -6.68 11.45 -5.92
C ASN A 12 -7.35 11.31 -7.30
N VAL A 13 -8.59 11.81 -7.40
CA VAL A 13 -9.40 11.75 -8.64
C VAL A 13 -8.67 12.36 -9.84
N LYS A 14 -8.06 13.54 -9.66
CA LYS A 14 -7.35 14.24 -10.74
C LYS A 14 -6.17 13.43 -11.29
N TYR A 15 -5.47 12.71 -10.41
CA TYR A 15 -4.38 11.84 -10.83
C TYR A 15 -4.88 10.70 -11.72
N PHE A 16 -5.90 9.96 -11.27
CA PHE A 16 -6.45 8.82 -12.02
C PHE A 16 -7.14 9.22 -13.33
N GLU A 17 -7.67 10.45 -13.41
CA GLU A 17 -8.28 11.00 -14.63
C GLU A 17 -7.27 11.71 -15.55
N SER A 18 -6.00 11.83 -15.15
CA SER A 18 -4.99 12.48 -15.98
C SER A 18 -4.72 11.68 -17.26
N ILE A 19 -4.47 12.39 -18.36
CA ILE A 19 -4.29 11.80 -19.70
C ILE A 19 -3.19 10.73 -19.71
N GLU A 20 -2.10 10.99 -18.98
CA GLU A 20 -0.97 10.06 -18.84
C GLU A 20 -1.41 8.73 -18.21
N ILE A 21 -2.15 8.78 -17.10
CA ILE A 21 -2.61 7.59 -16.39
C ILE A 21 -3.70 6.87 -17.19
N LEU A 22 -4.61 7.60 -17.83
CA LEU A 22 -5.58 7.01 -18.76
C LEU A 22 -4.91 6.22 -19.89
N ASN A 23 -3.76 6.68 -20.39
CA ASN A 23 -3.02 5.94 -21.42
C ASN A 23 -2.43 4.63 -20.88
N GLN A 24 -2.00 4.58 -19.61
CA GLN A 24 -1.59 3.33 -18.95
C GLN A 24 -2.77 2.37 -18.81
N PHE A 25 -3.96 2.88 -18.50
CA PHE A 25 -5.17 2.04 -18.41
C PHE A 25 -5.57 1.44 -19.75
N ASP A 26 -5.29 2.09 -20.89
CA ASP A 26 -5.58 1.51 -22.21
C ASP A 26 -4.77 0.23 -22.49
N ILE A 27 -3.56 0.12 -21.92
CA ILE A 27 -2.72 -1.09 -21.99
C ILE A 27 -3.40 -2.24 -21.25
N ILE A 28 -3.81 -2.01 -20.00
CA ILE A 28 -4.51 -2.99 -19.16
C ILE A 28 -5.85 -3.40 -19.79
N ARG A 29 -6.62 -2.42 -20.29
CA ARG A 29 -7.90 -2.60 -20.97
C ARG A 29 -7.80 -3.56 -22.14
N LYS A 30 -6.81 -3.37 -23.02
CA LYS A 30 -6.59 -4.24 -24.19
C LYS A 30 -6.34 -5.68 -23.77
N ASN A 31 -5.58 -5.90 -22.70
CA ASN A 31 -5.31 -7.24 -22.21
C ASN A 31 -6.54 -7.89 -21.55
N LEU A 32 -7.32 -7.13 -20.78
CA LEU A 32 -8.57 -7.58 -20.16
C LEU A 32 -9.59 -8.06 -21.21
N VAL A 33 -9.84 -7.23 -22.24
CA VAL A 33 -10.77 -7.57 -23.33
C VAL A 33 -10.29 -8.80 -24.11
N LYS A 34 -8.98 -8.94 -24.33
CA LYS A 34 -8.42 -10.08 -25.05
C LYS A 34 -8.57 -11.40 -24.29
N LYS A 35 -8.43 -11.38 -22.96
CA LYS A 35 -8.41 -12.59 -22.13
C LYS A 35 -9.76 -12.96 -21.53
N ASN A 36 -10.71 -12.04 -21.43
CA ASN A 36 -12.00 -12.30 -20.78
C ASN A 36 -13.19 -11.93 -21.69
N PHE A 37 -13.77 -12.96 -22.31
CA PHE A 37 -14.89 -12.82 -23.26
C PHE A 37 -16.21 -12.33 -22.64
N HIS A 38 -16.31 -12.27 -21.31
CA HIS A 38 -17.52 -11.85 -20.61
C HIS A 38 -17.62 -10.33 -20.40
N ILE A 39 -16.52 -9.61 -20.54
CA ILE A 39 -16.48 -8.16 -20.39
C ILE A 39 -16.93 -7.51 -21.70
N ASP A 40 -17.89 -6.58 -21.65
CA ASP A 40 -18.30 -5.81 -22.82
C ASP A 40 -17.17 -4.83 -23.23
N PRO A 41 -16.57 -4.99 -24.43
CA PRO A 41 -15.49 -4.11 -24.89
C PRO A 41 -15.93 -2.66 -25.06
N ASN A 42 -17.23 -2.41 -25.26
CA ASN A 42 -17.77 -1.06 -25.39
C ASN A 42 -17.94 -0.37 -24.03
N TYR A 43 -18.10 -1.15 -22.96
CA TYR A 43 -18.19 -0.64 -21.60
C TYR A 43 -16.81 -0.42 -20.99
N LEU A 44 -15.87 -1.34 -21.17
CA LEU A 44 -14.55 -1.20 -20.54
C LEU A 44 -13.69 -0.21 -21.32
N THR A 45 -13.90 1.09 -21.08
CA THR A 45 -13.04 2.20 -21.52
C THR A 45 -11.93 2.49 -20.50
N LYS A 46 -10.92 3.29 -20.88
CA LYS A 46 -9.86 3.71 -19.95
C LYS A 46 -10.42 4.63 -18.85
N GLU A 47 -11.43 5.43 -19.18
CA GLU A 47 -12.17 6.28 -18.26
C GLU A 47 -12.98 5.45 -17.26
N ASN A 48 -13.65 4.38 -17.71
CA ASN A 48 -14.35 3.49 -16.79
C ASN A 48 -13.40 2.72 -15.87
N ILE A 49 -12.20 2.32 -16.35
CA ILE A 49 -11.18 1.75 -15.45
C ILE A 49 -10.81 2.75 -14.36
N ALA A 50 -10.56 4.02 -14.70
CA ALA A 50 -10.26 5.07 -13.74
C ALA A 50 -11.39 5.23 -12.69
N GLU A 51 -12.63 5.29 -13.17
CA GLU A 51 -13.82 5.41 -12.31
C GLU A 51 -13.93 4.24 -11.33
N ILE A 52 -13.71 3.01 -11.80
CA ILE A 52 -13.74 1.80 -10.97
C ILE A 52 -12.67 1.87 -9.88
N ILE A 53 -11.43 2.28 -10.22
CA ILE A 53 -10.34 2.41 -9.25
C ILE A 53 -10.68 3.44 -8.19
N ILE A 54 -11.14 4.63 -8.61
CA ILE A 54 -11.56 5.70 -7.70
C ILE A 54 -12.64 5.19 -6.75
N GLN A 55 -13.68 4.52 -7.26
CA GLN A 55 -14.74 3.97 -6.43
C GLN A 55 -14.22 2.90 -5.46
N LEU A 56 -13.34 1.99 -5.92
CA LEU A 56 -12.76 0.95 -5.06
C LEU A 56 -11.92 1.55 -3.93
N VAL A 57 -11.01 2.49 -4.24
CA VAL A 57 -10.17 3.13 -3.21
C VAL A 57 -11.02 3.92 -2.23
N HIS A 58 -12.03 4.64 -2.70
CA HIS A 58 -12.97 5.35 -1.83
C HIS A 58 -13.74 4.41 -0.90
N LEU A 59 -14.32 3.33 -1.45
CA LEU A 59 -15.05 2.34 -0.67
C LEU A 59 -14.14 1.62 0.32
N GLN A 60 -12.90 1.33 -0.06
CA GLN A 60 -11.92 0.76 0.84
C GLN A 60 -11.63 1.70 2.03
N GLU A 61 -11.56 3.01 1.79
CA GLU A 61 -11.39 3.99 2.87
C GLU A 61 -12.60 4.06 3.81
N ASP A 62 -13.80 4.17 3.26
CA ASP A 62 -15.03 4.23 4.06
C ASP A 62 -15.26 2.97 4.91
N LEU A 63 -14.93 1.81 4.34
CA LEU A 63 -15.26 0.52 4.93
C LEU A 63 -14.15 -0.03 5.82
N LEU A 64 -12.89 0.20 5.45
CA LEU A 64 -11.70 -0.46 6.01
C LEU A 64 -10.59 0.53 6.41
N GLY A 65 -10.78 1.84 6.26
CA GLY A 65 -9.81 2.87 6.66
C GLY A 65 -9.61 3.00 8.17
N GLN A 66 -8.71 3.90 8.56
CA GLN A 66 -8.27 4.10 9.95
C GLN A 66 -9.43 4.31 10.94
N GLN A 67 -10.47 5.04 10.53
CA GLN A 67 -11.62 5.43 11.36
C GLN A 67 -12.77 4.41 11.32
N SER A 68 -12.61 3.31 10.59
CA SER A 68 -13.69 2.35 10.29
C SER A 68 -13.63 1.08 11.15
N ASN A 69 -14.64 0.21 11.00
CA ASN A 69 -14.59 -1.15 11.55
C ASN A 69 -13.80 -2.08 10.62
N LYS A 70 -12.53 -2.31 10.97
CA LYS A 70 -11.51 -3.05 10.22
C LYS A 70 -11.72 -4.56 10.24
N GLN A 71 -12.66 -5.04 9.42
CA GLN A 71 -12.98 -6.48 9.33
C GLN A 71 -11.89 -7.28 8.62
N ILE A 72 -11.30 -6.69 7.59
CA ILE A 72 -10.20 -7.27 6.79
C ILE A 72 -9.12 -6.20 6.58
N THR A 73 -7.90 -6.66 6.32
CA THR A 73 -6.78 -5.77 5.96
C THR A 73 -7.04 -5.10 4.61
N ARG A 74 -6.61 -3.85 4.41
CA ARG A 74 -6.71 -3.16 3.12
C ARG A 74 -5.78 -3.81 2.09
N ILE A 75 -6.20 -3.79 0.83
CA ILE A 75 -5.31 -3.96 -0.31
C ILE A 75 -4.40 -2.72 -0.37
N PRO A 76 -3.06 -2.89 -0.29
CA PRO A 76 -2.11 -1.79 -0.35
C PRO A 76 -2.26 -0.92 -1.60
N MET A 77 -2.06 0.40 -1.47
CA MET A 77 -2.21 1.34 -2.59
C MET A 77 -1.31 1.00 -3.79
N LYS A 78 -0.10 0.46 -3.55
CA LYS A 78 0.80 -0.02 -4.61
C LYS A 78 0.15 -1.02 -5.57
N CYS A 79 -0.84 -1.81 -5.13
CA CYS A 79 -1.57 -2.72 -6.02
C CYS A 79 -2.48 -1.97 -7.00
N PHE A 80 -3.05 -0.83 -6.60
CA PHE A 80 -3.85 0.02 -7.48
C PHE A 80 -2.99 0.89 -8.41
N LEU A 81 -1.69 1.00 -8.12
CA LEU A 81 -0.70 1.75 -8.90
C LEU A 81 0.18 0.85 -9.79
N ASP A 82 -0.03 -0.47 -9.76
CA ASP A 82 0.68 -1.43 -10.59
C ASP A 82 0.08 -1.50 -12.00
N PHE A 83 0.59 -0.67 -12.91
CA PHE A 83 0.09 -0.55 -14.29
C PHE A 83 0.65 -1.58 -15.27
N HIS A 84 1.34 -2.63 -14.80
CA HIS A 84 1.80 -3.70 -15.68
C HIS A 84 0.61 -4.46 -16.30
N GLU A 85 0.78 -4.94 -17.54
CA GLU A 85 -0.28 -5.60 -18.34
C GLU A 85 -0.99 -6.77 -17.64
N THR A 86 -0.29 -7.47 -16.76
CA THR A 86 -0.81 -8.59 -15.95
C THR A 86 -0.47 -8.42 -14.47
N GLY A 87 -0.29 -7.18 -14.02
CA GLY A 87 0.04 -6.85 -12.63
C GLY A 87 -1.18 -6.87 -11.69
N ALA A 88 -0.99 -6.29 -10.52
CA ALA A 88 -1.98 -6.24 -9.45
C ALA A 88 -3.27 -5.54 -9.90
N LEU A 89 -3.16 -4.38 -10.56
CA LEU A 89 -4.33 -3.64 -11.00
C LEU A 89 -5.14 -4.42 -12.04
N TYR A 90 -4.46 -5.08 -12.99
CA TYR A 90 -5.11 -5.97 -13.95
C TYR A 90 -5.94 -7.04 -13.23
N LEU A 91 -5.37 -7.70 -12.21
CA LEU A 91 -6.09 -8.73 -11.44
C LEU A 91 -7.24 -8.16 -10.62
N ILE A 92 -7.08 -6.97 -10.05
CA ILE A 92 -8.15 -6.29 -9.29
C ILE A 92 -9.36 -6.04 -10.20
N ILE A 93 -9.14 -5.41 -11.35
CA ILE A 93 -10.22 -5.12 -12.30
C ILE A 93 -10.84 -6.41 -12.83
N LEU A 94 -10.01 -7.39 -13.22
CA LEU A 94 -10.49 -8.71 -13.65
C LEU A 94 -11.37 -9.38 -12.59
N GLY A 95 -10.90 -9.36 -11.34
CA GLY A 95 -11.58 -9.95 -10.19
C GLY A 95 -12.94 -9.31 -9.93
N CYS A 96 -13.06 -7.98 -10.09
CA CYS A 96 -14.36 -7.31 -10.00
C CYS A 96 -15.37 -7.89 -10.99
N PHE A 97 -15.00 -8.04 -12.26
CA PHE A 97 -15.91 -8.61 -13.27
C PHE A 97 -16.21 -10.10 -13.02
N GLN A 98 -15.23 -10.87 -12.51
CA GLN A 98 -15.39 -12.29 -12.22
C GLN A 98 -16.27 -12.58 -11.01
N TYR A 99 -16.19 -11.77 -9.95
CA TYR A 99 -16.86 -12.04 -8.66
C TYR A 99 -18.37 -12.28 -8.79
N ASN A 100 -19.04 -11.54 -9.68
CA ASN A 100 -20.48 -11.66 -9.91
C ASN A 100 -20.86 -11.82 -11.40
N ASN A 101 -19.89 -12.17 -12.26
CA ASN A 101 -20.08 -12.23 -13.72
C ASN A 101 -20.70 -10.94 -14.29
N TRP A 102 -20.24 -9.79 -13.81
CA TRP A 102 -20.78 -8.51 -14.23
C TRP A 102 -20.37 -8.22 -15.68
N LYS A 103 -21.31 -7.66 -16.45
CA LYS A 103 -21.01 -7.06 -17.75
C LYS A 103 -20.66 -5.57 -17.60
N ASN A 104 -21.37 -4.89 -16.71
CA ASN A 104 -21.17 -3.49 -16.33
C ASN A 104 -21.02 -3.42 -14.81
N LEU A 105 -19.99 -2.74 -14.33
CA LEU A 105 -19.70 -2.61 -12.91
C LEU A 105 -20.38 -1.36 -12.34
N ASN A 106 -21.28 -1.53 -11.38
CA ASN A 106 -21.81 -0.41 -10.60
C ASN A 106 -21.69 -0.74 -9.10
N LEU A 107 -20.65 -0.25 -8.44
CA LEU A 107 -20.40 -0.60 -7.03
C LEU A 107 -21.41 0.04 -6.06
N THR A 108 -22.12 1.09 -6.50
CA THR A 108 -23.04 1.88 -5.63
C THR A 108 -24.32 1.15 -5.23
N ILE A 109 -24.70 0.09 -5.95
CA ILE A 109 -25.94 -0.66 -5.69
C ILE A 109 -25.74 -1.80 -4.69
N TYR A 110 -24.49 -2.10 -4.29
CA TYR A 110 -24.17 -3.19 -3.39
C TYR A 110 -24.14 -2.74 -1.94
N SER A 111 -24.56 -3.62 -1.05
CA SER A 111 -24.49 -3.38 0.39
C SER A 111 -23.05 -3.37 0.89
N ARG A 112 -22.82 -2.74 2.06
CA ARG A 112 -21.53 -2.76 2.77
C ARG A 112 -20.94 -4.18 2.88
N HIS A 113 -21.78 -5.16 3.18
CA HIS A 113 -21.35 -6.56 3.33
C HIS A 113 -20.87 -7.16 2.01
N GLU A 114 -21.58 -6.90 0.91
CA GLU A 114 -21.20 -7.39 -0.41
C GLU A 114 -19.90 -6.78 -0.91
N ILE A 115 -19.66 -5.49 -0.62
CA ILE A 115 -18.41 -4.82 -0.97
C ILE A 115 -17.23 -5.37 -0.14
N ILE A 116 -17.41 -5.64 1.15
CA ILE A 116 -16.36 -6.28 1.97
C ILE A 116 -16.01 -7.66 1.41
N LYS A 117 -17.02 -8.47 1.04
CA LYS A 117 -16.78 -9.77 0.39
C LYS A 117 -16.08 -9.67 -0.96
N LEU A 118 -16.37 -8.62 -1.73
CA LEU A 118 -15.61 -8.33 -2.95
C LEU A 118 -14.13 -8.10 -2.62
N PHE A 119 -13.80 -7.29 -1.61
CA PHE A 119 -12.41 -7.07 -1.21
C PHE A 119 -11.74 -8.34 -0.66
N GLU A 120 -12.44 -9.20 0.08
CA GLU A 120 -11.94 -10.52 0.49
C GLU A 120 -11.58 -11.39 -0.73
N TYR A 121 -12.45 -11.41 -1.73
CA TYR A 121 -12.22 -12.14 -2.97
C TYR A 121 -11.00 -11.60 -3.74
N LEU A 122 -10.89 -10.27 -3.87
CA LEU A 122 -9.77 -9.62 -4.54
C LEU A 122 -8.44 -9.90 -3.82
N GLN A 123 -8.42 -9.84 -2.49
CA GLN A 123 -7.23 -10.19 -1.70
C GLN A 123 -6.82 -11.64 -1.95
N LYS A 124 -7.76 -12.57 -1.89
CA LYS A 124 -7.49 -13.98 -2.16
C LYS A 124 -6.88 -14.18 -3.55
N LEU A 125 -7.44 -13.53 -4.57
CA LEU A 125 -6.92 -13.59 -5.94
C LEU A 125 -5.47 -13.08 -6.03
N LEU A 126 -5.16 -11.96 -5.39
CA LEU A 126 -3.81 -11.39 -5.38
C LEU A 126 -2.80 -12.27 -4.62
N ILE A 127 -3.23 -12.94 -3.55
CA ILE A 127 -2.39 -13.89 -2.79
C ILE A 127 -2.08 -15.14 -3.64
N GLU A 128 -3.11 -15.71 -4.28
CA GLU A 128 -2.96 -16.90 -5.13
C GLU A 128 -2.05 -16.65 -6.33
N GLN A 129 -2.01 -15.42 -6.85
CA GLN A 129 -1.11 -15.01 -7.92
C GLN A 129 0.25 -14.50 -7.42
N HIS A 130 0.55 -14.64 -6.12
CA HIS A 130 1.80 -14.22 -5.47
C HIS A 130 2.11 -12.72 -5.62
N ILE A 131 1.09 -11.89 -5.85
CA ILE A 131 1.24 -10.43 -5.88
C ILE A 131 1.20 -9.87 -4.46
N LEU A 132 0.26 -10.33 -3.64
CA LEU A 132 0.24 -10.01 -2.21
C LEU A 132 1.00 -11.08 -1.44
N THR A 133 2.18 -10.70 -0.95
CA THR A 133 2.99 -11.48 -0.04
C THR A 133 2.95 -10.86 1.36
N PHE A 134 2.92 -11.69 2.39
CA PHE A 134 2.87 -11.24 3.77
C PHE A 134 4.21 -11.43 4.49
N PRO A 135 4.52 -10.58 5.47
CA PRO A 135 5.80 -10.60 6.14
C PRO A 135 5.99 -11.81 7.05
N ARG A 136 7.25 -12.21 7.20
CA ARG A 136 7.69 -13.26 8.14
C ARG A 136 8.55 -12.61 9.20
N CYS A 137 7.96 -12.40 10.37
CA CYS A 137 8.48 -11.57 11.45
C CYS A 137 9.14 -12.39 12.56
N TYR A 138 10.40 -12.12 12.85
CA TYR A 138 11.04 -12.52 14.10
C TYR A 138 10.98 -11.35 15.09
N LEU A 139 10.49 -11.60 16.31
CA LEU A 139 10.43 -10.58 17.36
C LEU A 139 11.69 -10.66 18.24
N HIS A 140 12.51 -9.62 18.24
CA HIS A 140 13.73 -9.59 19.03
C HIS A 140 13.43 -9.72 20.53
N SER A 141 14.29 -10.45 21.23
CA SER A 141 14.20 -10.70 22.68
C SER A 141 14.17 -9.46 23.59
N ASN A 142 14.58 -8.29 23.08
CA ASN A 142 14.63 -7.04 23.83
C ASN A 142 13.28 -6.32 23.87
N ILE A 143 12.27 -6.82 23.14
CA ILE A 143 10.91 -6.30 23.18
C ILE A 143 10.23 -6.79 24.47
N ASP A 144 9.55 -5.91 25.19
CA ASP A 144 8.75 -6.27 26.36
C ASP A 144 7.73 -7.39 26.05
N LYS A 145 7.46 -8.28 27.00
CA LYS A 145 6.61 -9.46 26.80
C LYS A 145 5.16 -9.10 26.43
N ASN A 146 4.59 -8.07 27.04
CA ASN A 146 3.23 -7.65 26.74
C ASN A 146 3.15 -7.09 25.33
N LEU A 147 4.15 -6.28 24.95
CA LEU A 147 4.26 -5.77 23.59
C LEU A 147 4.45 -6.90 22.58
N GLN A 148 5.27 -7.93 22.86
CA GLN A 148 5.39 -9.10 21.98
C GLN A 148 4.04 -9.78 21.73
N ILE A 149 3.21 -9.98 22.77
CA ILE A 149 1.87 -10.58 22.62
C ILE A 149 0.97 -9.72 21.73
N GLN A 150 1.01 -8.40 21.91
CA GLN A 150 0.26 -7.47 21.06
C GLN A 150 0.73 -7.54 19.61
N LEU A 151 2.04 -7.50 19.37
CA LEU A 151 2.62 -7.55 18.02
C LEU A 151 2.28 -8.86 17.31
N LYS A 152 2.34 -10.01 18.00
CA LYS A 152 1.94 -11.31 17.43
C LYS A 152 0.48 -11.29 16.99
N THR A 153 -0.42 -10.81 17.85
CA THR A 153 -1.84 -10.68 17.54
C THR A 153 -2.08 -9.83 16.28
N ILE A 154 -1.37 -8.70 16.16
CA ILE A 154 -1.49 -7.81 14.99
C ILE A 154 -0.94 -8.50 13.73
N ILE A 155 0.24 -9.11 13.80
CA ILE A 155 0.85 -9.81 12.67
C ILE A 155 -0.12 -10.87 12.11
N GLU A 156 -0.68 -11.70 12.98
CA GLU A 156 -1.62 -12.76 12.59
C GLU A 156 -2.94 -12.20 12.02
N LYS A 157 -3.48 -11.13 12.64
CA LYS A 157 -4.66 -10.41 12.14
C LYS A 157 -4.47 -9.91 10.71
N HIS A 158 -3.25 -9.49 10.35
CA HIS A 158 -2.90 -8.98 9.03
C HIS A 158 -2.24 -10.03 8.11
N HIS A 159 -2.44 -11.32 8.41
CA HIS A 159 -1.95 -12.47 7.63
C HIS A 159 -0.41 -12.61 7.55
N GLY A 160 0.33 -11.85 8.35
CA GLY A 160 1.76 -12.07 8.54
C GLY A 160 2.01 -13.34 9.36
N THR A 161 3.26 -13.80 9.35
CA THR A 161 3.69 -15.00 10.08
C THR A 161 4.75 -14.62 11.10
N VAL A 162 4.60 -15.10 12.35
CA VAL A 162 5.65 -14.99 13.36
C VAL A 162 6.54 -16.23 13.26
N VAL A 163 7.86 -16.04 13.17
CA VAL A 163 8.84 -17.13 13.11
C VAL A 163 9.65 -17.21 14.41
N GLU A 164 10.11 -18.42 14.75
CA GLU A 164 10.87 -18.67 15.97
C GLU A 164 12.35 -18.31 15.86
N TYR A 165 12.93 -18.38 14.65
CA TYR A 165 14.36 -18.17 14.40
C TYR A 165 14.60 -17.04 13.40
N GLU A 166 15.63 -16.22 13.64
CA GLU A 166 16.02 -15.10 12.78
C GLU A 166 16.30 -15.51 11.33
N GLN A 167 16.88 -16.69 11.12
CA GLN A 167 17.22 -17.23 9.80
C GLN A 167 16.00 -17.49 8.89
N ASP A 168 14.82 -17.64 9.50
CA ASP A 168 13.56 -17.89 8.81
C ASP A 168 12.75 -16.61 8.58
N ALA A 169 13.28 -15.45 8.99
CA ALA A 169 12.61 -14.16 8.94
C ALA A 169 12.94 -13.39 7.65
N GLY A 170 11.91 -12.74 7.10
CA GLY A 170 12.11 -11.62 6.17
C GLY A 170 12.24 -10.28 6.91
N HIS A 171 11.72 -10.22 8.14
CA HIS A 171 11.63 -9.02 8.95
C HIS A 171 12.05 -9.33 10.39
N ILE A 172 13.11 -8.67 10.86
CA ILE A 172 13.57 -8.71 12.25
C ILE A 172 13.07 -7.45 12.94
N ILE A 173 12.23 -7.65 13.95
CA ILE A 173 11.50 -6.59 14.65
C ILE A 173 12.22 -6.24 15.94
N TYR A 174 12.60 -4.97 16.07
CA TYR A 174 13.26 -4.40 17.24
C TYR A 174 12.28 -3.61 18.12
N PRO A 175 12.67 -3.24 19.35
CA PRO A 175 11.86 -2.40 20.23
C PRO A 175 11.39 -1.08 19.61
N LEU A 176 10.40 -0.45 20.25
CA LEU A 176 9.84 0.83 19.83
C LEU A 176 10.90 1.93 19.84
N LEU A 177 10.76 2.89 18.90
CA LEU A 177 11.46 4.17 18.97
C LEU A 177 10.73 5.14 19.89
N ASN A 178 11.49 6.05 20.49
CA ASN A 178 10.94 7.16 21.26
C ASN A 178 10.18 8.12 20.32
N GLU A 179 9.05 8.67 20.76
CA GLU A 179 8.19 9.56 19.94
C GLU A 179 8.93 10.76 19.33
N ASN A 180 9.92 11.30 20.03
CA ASN A 180 10.78 12.39 19.53
C ASN A 180 11.51 12.04 18.23
N GLN A 181 11.76 10.75 17.97
CA GLN A 181 12.44 10.28 16.76
C GLN A 181 11.46 10.11 15.58
N ARG A 182 10.13 10.09 15.83
CA ARG A 182 9.09 9.97 14.79
C ARG A 182 8.40 11.27 14.42
N ASN A 183 8.49 12.29 15.28
CA ASN A 183 7.83 13.58 15.07
C ASN A 183 8.52 14.49 14.04
N ILE A 184 9.54 14.00 13.35
CA ILE A 184 10.15 14.76 12.25
C ILE A 184 9.23 14.60 11.04
N GLN A 185 8.66 15.71 10.57
CA GLN A 185 7.89 15.74 9.33
C GLN A 185 8.86 15.55 8.17
N ILE A 186 9.14 14.29 7.84
CA ILE A 186 9.99 13.92 6.71
C ILE A 186 9.07 13.45 5.59
N GLU A 187 9.25 14.07 4.44
CA GLU A 187 8.59 13.73 3.20
C GLU A 187 9.66 13.19 2.25
N ARG A 188 9.31 12.18 1.45
CA ARG A 188 10.18 11.70 0.37
C ARG A 188 9.43 11.72 -0.94
N GLU A 189 10.12 12.16 -1.98
CA GLU A 189 9.63 12.00 -3.34
C GLU A 189 9.81 10.54 -3.76
N ILE A 190 8.74 9.92 -4.23
CA ILE A 190 8.78 8.53 -4.70
C ILE A 190 8.78 8.48 -6.23
N GLU A 191 8.04 9.37 -6.88
CA GLU A 191 7.84 9.27 -8.31
C GLU A 191 7.69 10.64 -8.95
N LYS A 192 8.53 10.89 -9.97
CA LYS A 192 8.42 12.04 -10.88
C LYS A 192 7.95 11.57 -12.26
N ARG A 193 6.83 12.12 -12.72
CA ARG A 193 6.28 11.92 -14.06
C ARG A 193 5.95 13.27 -14.69
N GLU A 194 6.80 13.74 -15.59
CA GLU A 194 6.72 15.06 -16.22
C GLU A 194 6.47 16.18 -15.18
N HIS A 195 5.23 16.68 -15.11
CA HIS A 195 4.80 17.76 -14.22
C HIS A 195 4.11 17.27 -12.93
N ASN A 196 4.01 15.95 -12.72
CA ASN A 196 3.38 15.36 -11.56
C ASN A 196 4.40 14.68 -10.64
N TYR A 197 4.21 14.86 -9.34
CA TYR A 197 5.05 14.31 -8.28
C TYR A 197 4.20 13.53 -7.29
N ARG A 198 4.64 12.31 -6.95
CA ARG A 198 4.12 11.58 -5.79
C ARG A 198 5.01 11.84 -4.59
N LEU A 199 4.42 12.44 -3.56
CA LEU A 199 5.07 12.69 -2.30
C LEU A 199 4.52 11.74 -1.23
N HIS A 200 5.42 11.11 -0.51
CA HIS A 200 5.12 10.19 0.56
C HIS A 200 5.48 10.77 1.92
N TYR A 201 4.57 10.56 2.88
CA TYR A 201 4.76 10.94 4.27
C TYR A 201 5.32 9.77 5.04
N TRP A 202 6.48 9.96 5.67
CA TRP A 202 7.06 8.92 6.51
C TRP A 202 6.09 8.46 7.59
N PHE A 203 6.07 7.14 7.83
CA PHE A 203 5.21 6.48 8.81
C PHE A 203 3.71 6.53 8.47
N TYR A 204 3.37 6.85 7.23
CA TYR A 204 2.04 6.68 6.66
C TYR A 204 2.12 5.64 5.55
N PRO A 205 1.03 4.89 5.26
CA PRO A 205 1.05 4.00 4.11
C PRO A 205 0.91 4.79 2.81
N ASP A 206 1.28 4.18 1.68
CA ASP A 206 1.18 4.74 0.33
C ASP A 206 -0.21 5.31 -0.02
N SER A 207 -1.26 4.84 0.66
CA SER A 207 -2.62 5.34 0.47
C SER A 207 -2.84 6.78 0.95
N PHE A 208 -1.90 7.35 1.72
CA PHE A 208 -1.87 8.76 2.13
C PHE A 208 -0.92 9.62 1.29
N ASP A 209 -0.35 9.07 0.21
CA ASP A 209 0.49 9.84 -0.69
C ASP A 209 -0.31 10.96 -1.36
N ILE A 210 0.36 12.09 -1.55
CA ILE A 210 -0.21 13.20 -2.30
C ILE A 210 0.40 13.27 -3.69
N TRP A 211 -0.45 13.64 -4.65
CA TRP A 211 -0.03 13.91 -6.01
C TRP A 211 -0.08 15.40 -6.23
N LEU A 212 1.08 15.97 -6.54
CA LEU A 212 1.26 17.38 -6.81
C LEU A 212 1.48 17.58 -8.30
N SER A 213 0.85 18.60 -8.89
CA SER A 213 0.97 18.95 -10.30
C SER A 213 1.64 20.31 -10.46
N ASN A 214 2.40 20.49 -11.54
CA ASN A 214 3.02 21.75 -11.95
C ASN A 214 4.01 22.32 -10.92
N ILE A 215 4.88 21.48 -10.35
CA ILE A 215 6.01 21.94 -9.54
C ILE A 215 7.21 22.17 -10.47
N ASP A 216 7.80 23.37 -10.40
CA ASP A 216 8.98 23.75 -11.17
C ASP A 216 10.15 22.78 -10.91
N ASP A 217 10.82 22.40 -11.99
CA ASP A 217 11.87 21.39 -12.02
C ASP A 217 13.09 21.77 -11.15
N GLU A 218 13.23 21.10 -10.01
CA GLU A 218 14.55 20.74 -9.50
C GLU A 218 14.77 19.24 -9.77
N GLU A 219 15.96 18.89 -10.26
CA GLU A 219 16.35 17.49 -10.49
C GLU A 219 16.33 16.74 -9.16
N SER A 220 15.26 15.98 -8.92
CA SER A 220 15.27 14.96 -7.87
C SER A 220 16.04 13.76 -8.40
N ASP A 221 17.17 13.45 -7.75
CA ASP A 221 17.91 12.23 -8.01
C ASP A 221 16.98 11.03 -7.75
N LYS A 222 16.55 10.35 -8.81
CA LYS A 222 15.83 9.09 -8.72
C LYS A 222 16.69 8.12 -7.89
N ARG A 223 16.25 7.78 -6.68
CA ARG A 223 16.94 6.79 -5.85
C ARG A 223 16.78 5.42 -6.50
N HIS A 224 17.90 4.73 -6.71
CA HIS A 224 17.87 3.31 -6.98
C HIS A 224 17.53 2.58 -5.67
N GLU A 225 16.34 2.01 -5.60
CA GLU A 225 15.90 1.19 -4.46
C GLU A 225 16.68 -0.13 -4.46
N THR A 226 17.69 -0.24 -3.60
CA THR A 226 18.31 -1.52 -3.28
C THR A 226 17.62 -2.10 -2.05
N PHE A 227 16.68 -3.02 -2.27
CA PHE A 227 16.00 -3.68 -1.17
C PHE A 227 16.92 -4.67 -0.45
N PRO A 228 17.02 -4.62 0.89
CA PRO A 228 17.80 -5.58 1.65
C PRO A 228 17.14 -6.96 1.60
N ARG A 229 17.95 -8.01 1.72
CA ARG A 229 17.44 -9.40 1.82
C ARG A 229 16.60 -9.64 3.07
N ILE A 230 16.90 -8.92 4.16
CA ILE A 230 16.18 -8.99 5.44
C ILE A 230 15.99 -7.57 5.95
N TRP A 231 14.77 -7.22 6.33
CA TRP A 231 14.44 -5.94 6.94
C TRP A 231 14.74 -5.96 8.43
N HIS A 232 15.42 -4.91 8.91
CA HIS A 232 15.65 -4.68 10.33
C HIS A 232 14.90 -3.41 10.70
N ILE A 233 13.77 -3.58 11.36
CA ILE A 233 12.77 -2.52 11.52
C ILE A 233 12.21 -2.51 12.93
N THR A 234 11.64 -1.38 13.31
CA THR A 234 11.12 -1.18 14.67
C THR A 234 9.70 -1.73 14.79
N ALA A 235 9.30 -2.10 16.01
CA ALA A 235 7.95 -2.58 16.32
C ALA A 235 6.83 -1.60 15.93
N ASN A 236 7.19 -0.34 15.67
CA ASN A 236 6.27 0.68 15.21
C ASN A 236 5.66 0.38 13.86
N TRP A 237 6.40 -0.30 12.98
CA TRP A 237 5.91 -0.74 11.68
C TRP A 237 4.62 -1.58 11.82
N ILE A 238 4.60 -2.50 12.78
CA ILE A 238 3.44 -3.36 13.06
C ILE A 238 2.31 -2.58 13.72
N LEU A 239 2.62 -1.73 14.70
CA LEU A 239 1.60 -0.93 15.39
C LEU A 239 0.89 0.02 14.42
N ASP A 240 1.65 0.65 13.53
CA ASP A 240 1.11 1.55 12.53
C ASP A 240 0.33 0.77 11.46
N THR A 241 0.72 -0.47 11.13
CA THR A 241 -0.11 -1.38 10.31
C THR A 241 -1.49 -1.61 10.92
N ASP A 242 -1.58 -1.88 12.23
CA ASP A 242 -2.88 -2.04 12.89
C ASP A 242 -3.68 -0.73 12.90
N LEU A 243 -2.97 0.40 13.09
CA LEU A 243 -3.57 1.73 13.10
C LEU A 243 -4.19 2.10 11.75
N PHE A 244 -3.47 1.93 10.65
CA PHE A 244 -3.94 2.29 9.31
C PHE A 244 -4.71 1.19 8.60
N ASN A 245 -4.68 -0.04 9.14
CA ASN A 245 -5.24 -1.24 8.53
C ASN A 245 -4.60 -1.59 7.16
N GLU A 246 -3.32 -1.26 7.00
CA GLU A 246 -2.55 -1.45 5.77
C GLU A 246 -1.10 -1.77 6.14
N TRP A 247 -0.43 -2.68 5.42
CA TRP A 247 0.99 -2.95 5.65
C TRP A 247 1.81 -1.70 5.31
N MET A 248 2.64 -1.26 6.26
CA MET A 248 3.43 -0.02 6.12
C MET A 248 4.68 -0.26 5.26
N ASN A 249 5.31 0.80 4.78
CA ASN A 249 6.58 0.72 4.05
C ASN A 249 7.74 0.42 5.00
N GLU A 250 8.49 -0.66 4.78
CA GLU A 250 9.57 -1.07 5.68
C GLU A 250 10.70 -0.04 5.80
N GLU A 251 10.99 0.68 4.71
CA GLU A 251 12.04 1.70 4.64
C GLU A 251 11.85 2.80 5.67
N ASP A 252 10.60 3.14 5.96
CA ASP A 252 10.23 4.17 6.92
C ASP A 252 10.46 3.74 8.37
N TYR A 253 10.81 2.48 8.62
CA TYR A 253 11.02 1.94 9.97
C TYR A 253 12.39 1.29 10.14
N GLN A 254 13.26 1.39 9.12
CA GLN A 254 14.55 0.73 9.08
C GLN A 254 15.54 1.30 10.10
N ILE A 255 16.21 0.41 10.82
CA ILE A 255 17.27 0.78 11.77
C ILE A 255 18.65 0.39 11.25
N ASP A 256 19.68 1.11 11.71
CA ASP A 256 21.06 0.68 11.54
C ASP A 256 21.43 -0.37 12.60
N LYS A 257 21.83 -1.56 12.13
CA LYS A 257 22.28 -2.68 12.98
C LYS A 257 23.47 -2.33 13.86
N ASN A 258 24.32 -1.41 13.42
CA ASN A 258 25.56 -1.04 14.12
C ASN A 258 25.30 -0.13 15.33
N LEU A 259 24.08 0.39 15.49
CA LEU A 259 23.72 1.36 16.53
C LEU A 259 22.83 0.76 17.63
N VAL A 260 22.57 -0.55 17.58
CA VAL A 260 21.67 -1.29 18.49
C VAL A 260 22.15 -1.32 19.96
N GLY A 261 23.36 -0.81 20.27
CA GLY A 261 23.89 -0.69 21.63
C GLY A 261 23.88 0.72 22.24
N SER A 262 23.61 1.77 21.47
CA SER A 262 23.71 3.16 21.93
C SER A 262 22.77 4.04 21.13
N PHE A 263 21.50 4.09 21.59
CA PHE A 263 20.39 4.80 20.96
C PHE A 263 20.08 4.26 19.55
N LEU A 264 18.86 3.73 19.36
CA LEU A 264 18.38 3.38 18.02
C LEU A 264 18.44 4.63 17.14
N VAL A 265 19.41 4.71 16.22
CA VAL A 265 19.51 5.80 15.26
C VAL A 265 18.94 5.33 13.94
N PHE A 266 18.06 6.16 13.38
CA PHE A 266 17.49 5.97 12.06
C PHE A 266 18.60 6.04 11.03
N ARG A 267 18.57 5.18 10.01
CA ARG A 267 19.40 5.43 8.83
C ARG A 267 18.75 6.58 8.07
N TYR A 268 19.17 7.81 8.34
CA TYR A 268 18.73 8.92 7.51
C TYR A 268 19.27 8.66 6.10
N PRO A 269 18.41 8.62 5.08
CA PRO A 269 18.86 8.43 3.71
C PRO A 269 19.61 9.66 3.15
N PHE A 270 19.91 10.65 4.00
CA PHE A 270 20.67 11.86 3.69
C PHE A 270 22.15 11.77 4.09
N GLU A 271 22.59 10.68 4.72
CA GLU A 271 24.02 10.49 5.01
C GLU A 271 24.70 9.75 3.84
N LYS A 272 25.20 10.54 2.89
CA LYS A 272 26.35 10.20 2.05
C LYS A 272 27.57 10.97 2.54
#